data_AF-J9S934-F1
#
_entry.id   AF-J9S934-F1
#
_cell.length_a   1.000
_cell.length_b   1.000
_cell.length_c   1.000
_cell.angle_alpha   90.00
_cell.angle_beta   90.00
_cell.angle_gamma   90.00
#
_symmetry.space_group_name_H-M   'P 1'
#
loop_
_entity.id
_entity.type
_entity.pdbx_description
1 polymer ?
#
loop_
_entity_poly.entity_id
_entity_poly.type
_entity_poly.pdbx_seq_one_letter_code
_entity_poly.pdbx_strand_id
1 'polypeptide(L)'
;MRASRRGTRTFLTSSAIVEAIDIEESIVLSGYAALAEDSAVFGVTADLVPEIDAALRRHQAIVARLRLMHAEAVAAEQVPSPHDEALAVLGLTGPGHDADLTDVATSEPVRAYRAAVSRPDHDDRRPTLVAVAYLVAAAHALTDPTNCGTASPALNLMPPPLHRDRALVEQVLRCVVAKADPAARAEFTDHIIAASAAFAQAGHGSDRRLSVLRYNPHSLRTACRSGGLGEVDVRIAG
;
A
#
# COMPACT_ATOMS: atom_id res chain seq x y z
N MET A 1 5.62 25.68 37.80
CA MET A 1 5.14 24.36 37.31
C MET A 1 5.13 24.39 35.78
N ARG A 2 6.11 23.72 35.13
CA ARG A 2 6.11 23.54 33.67
C ARG A 2 5.20 22.35 33.35
N ALA A 3 4.08 22.60 32.67
CA ALA A 3 3.26 21.54 32.13
C ALA A 3 4.11 20.71 31.16
N SER A 4 4.36 19.46 31.52
CA SER A 4 4.90 18.46 30.60
C SER A 4 3.94 18.38 29.42
N ARG A 5 4.32 18.95 28.27
CA ARG A 5 3.72 18.61 26.97
C ARG A 5 4.01 17.14 26.74
N ARG A 6 3.18 16.25 27.29
CA ARG A 6 3.08 14.87 26.82
C ARG A 6 2.73 15.02 25.35
N GLY A 7 3.69 14.71 24.47
CA GLY A 7 3.42 14.66 23.04
C GLY A 7 2.20 13.78 22.84
N THR A 8 1.12 14.36 22.32
CA THR A 8 -0.03 13.62 21.84
C THR A 8 0.53 12.57 20.89
N ARG A 9 0.36 11.28 21.20
CA ARG A 9 0.69 10.22 20.25
C ARG A 9 -0.10 10.50 19.00
N THR A 10 0.57 10.85 17.92
CA THR A 10 -0.07 11.14 16.65
C THR A 10 -0.38 9.80 15.99
N PHE A 11 -1.64 9.40 16.01
CA PHE A 11 -2.11 8.20 15.34
C PHE A 11 -2.34 8.49 13.85
N LEU A 12 -2.36 7.44 13.01
CA LEU A 12 -2.81 7.57 11.62
C LEU A 12 -4.21 8.19 11.60
N THR A 13 -4.49 9.12 10.70
CA THR A 13 -5.84 9.67 10.51
C THR A 13 -6.76 8.58 9.97
N SER A 14 -8.07 8.66 10.26
CA SER A 14 -9.06 7.72 9.71
C SER A 14 -8.92 7.56 8.18
N SER A 15 -8.75 8.67 7.47
CA SER A 15 -8.50 8.71 6.01
C SER A 15 -7.24 7.94 5.55
N ALA A 16 -6.13 8.05 6.28
CA ALA A 16 -4.89 7.36 5.93
C ALA A 16 -4.99 5.84 6.18
N ILE A 17 -5.81 5.44 7.17
CA ILE A 17 -6.10 4.04 7.44
C ILE A 17 -7.00 3.45 6.34
N VAL A 18 -8.02 4.17 5.89
CA VAL A 18 -8.87 3.75 4.76
C VAL A 18 -8.06 3.61 3.47
N GLU A 19 -7.16 4.56 3.18
CA GLU A 19 -6.25 4.47 2.04
C GLU A 19 -5.38 3.20 2.10
N ALA A 20 -4.82 2.90 3.28
CA ALA A 20 -4.01 1.70 3.47
C ALA A 20 -4.82 0.40 3.29
N ILE A 21 -6.06 0.36 3.80
CA ILE A 21 -6.97 -0.78 3.61
C ILE A 21 -7.25 -0.99 2.12
N ASP A 22 -7.61 0.06 1.39
CA ASP A 22 -7.94 -0.01 -0.04
C ASP A 22 -6.76 -0.56 -0.87
N ILE A 23 -5.53 -0.14 -0.56
CA ILE A 23 -4.31 -0.62 -1.22
C ILE A 23 -4.00 -2.07 -0.83
N GLU A 24 -4.06 -2.43 0.46
CA GLU A 24 -3.81 -3.79 0.91
C GLU A 24 -4.79 -4.78 0.27
N GLU A 25 -6.08 -4.45 0.26
CA GLU A 25 -7.12 -5.32 -0.29
C GLU A 25 -7.09 -5.40 -1.81
N SER A 26 -7.01 -4.25 -2.49
CA SER A 26 -7.12 -4.21 -3.95
C SER A 26 -5.83 -4.61 -4.64
N ILE A 27 -4.66 -4.26 -4.09
CA ILE A 27 -3.37 -4.45 -4.75
C ILE A 27 -2.59 -5.60 -4.11
N VAL A 28 -2.33 -5.53 -2.80
CA VAL A 28 -1.38 -6.45 -2.16
C VAL A 28 -1.93 -7.87 -2.10
N LEU A 29 -3.15 -8.04 -1.58
CA LEU A 29 -3.80 -9.34 -1.52
C LEU A 29 -4.06 -9.91 -2.93
N SER A 30 -4.53 -9.09 -3.87
CA SER A 30 -4.72 -9.51 -5.27
C SER A 30 -3.42 -9.98 -5.92
N GLY A 31 -2.31 -9.27 -5.71
CA GLY A 31 -1.02 -9.65 -6.26
C GLY A 31 -0.47 -10.95 -5.66
N TYR A 32 -0.61 -11.16 -4.35
CA TYR A 32 -0.20 -12.43 -3.74
C TYR A 32 -1.13 -13.59 -4.13
N ALA A 33 -2.43 -13.35 -4.28
CA ALA A 33 -3.37 -14.36 -4.78
C ALA A 33 -3.02 -14.76 -6.23
N ALA A 34 -2.74 -13.79 -7.09
CA ALA A 34 -2.25 -14.01 -8.45
C ALA A 34 -0.96 -14.87 -8.48
N LEU A 35 0.00 -14.61 -7.59
CA LEU A 35 1.22 -15.43 -7.49
C LEU A 35 0.95 -16.86 -7.00
N ALA A 36 -0.05 -17.05 -6.14
CA ALA A 36 -0.42 -18.37 -5.63
C ALA A 36 -1.18 -19.20 -6.68
N GLU A 37 -2.17 -18.59 -7.35
CA GLU A 37 -3.02 -19.22 -8.36
C GLU A 37 -2.23 -19.55 -9.64
N ASP A 38 -1.40 -18.62 -10.11
CA ASP A 38 -0.65 -18.72 -11.37
C ASP A 38 0.86 -18.92 -11.15
N SER A 39 1.25 -19.58 -10.05
CA SER A 39 2.66 -19.79 -9.66
C SER A 39 3.56 -20.30 -10.80
N ALA A 40 3.07 -21.26 -11.61
CA ALA A 40 3.81 -21.81 -12.74
C ALA A 40 4.00 -20.81 -13.90
N VAL A 41 3.05 -19.89 -14.10
CA VAL A 41 3.12 -18.84 -15.12
C VAL A 41 4.23 -17.86 -14.78
N PHE A 42 4.34 -17.50 -13.51
CA PHE A 42 5.35 -16.58 -12.98
C PHE A 42 6.70 -17.24 -12.67
N GLY A 43 6.84 -18.56 -12.90
CA GLY A 43 8.06 -19.29 -12.60
C GLY A 43 8.39 -19.32 -11.10
N VAL A 44 7.38 -19.18 -10.24
CA VAL A 44 7.51 -19.29 -8.79
C VAL A 44 7.93 -20.72 -8.45
N THR A 45 9.04 -20.86 -7.74
CA THR A 45 9.60 -22.16 -7.37
C THR A 45 8.84 -22.75 -6.17
N ALA A 46 8.89 -24.08 -6.01
CA ALA A 46 8.14 -24.78 -4.97
C ALA A 46 8.52 -24.35 -3.53
N ASP A 47 9.74 -23.85 -3.33
CA ASP A 47 10.21 -23.29 -2.06
C ASP A 47 9.60 -21.91 -1.75
N LEU A 48 9.17 -21.16 -2.77
CA LEU A 48 8.57 -19.83 -2.60
C LEU A 48 7.06 -19.87 -2.35
N VAL A 49 6.38 -20.93 -2.79
CA VAL A 49 4.91 -21.06 -2.62
C VAL A 49 4.49 -20.95 -1.15
N PRO A 50 5.14 -21.66 -0.18
CA PRO A 50 4.80 -21.50 1.24
C PRO A 50 5.06 -20.09 1.78
N GLU A 51 6.05 -19.38 1.24
CA GLU A 51 6.36 -18.00 1.63
C GLU A 51 5.31 -17.01 1.13
N ILE A 52 4.82 -17.20 -0.10
CA ILE A 52 3.70 -16.44 -0.69
C ILE A 52 2.42 -16.67 0.11
N ASP A 53 2.11 -17.91 0.45
CA ASP A 53 0.95 -18.23 1.31
C ASP A 53 1.07 -17.59 2.70
N ALA A 54 2.28 -17.59 3.27
CA ALA A 54 2.54 -16.94 4.54
C ALA A 54 2.46 -15.41 4.44
N ALA A 55 2.81 -14.82 3.30
CA ALA A 55 2.62 -13.41 3.02
C ALA A 55 1.13 -13.06 2.90
N LEU A 56 0.35 -13.84 2.16
CA LEU A 56 -1.09 -13.65 2.02
C LEU A 56 -1.79 -13.65 3.40
N ARG A 57 -1.50 -14.64 4.25
CA ARG A 57 -2.05 -14.69 5.63
C ARG A 57 -1.62 -13.50 6.48
N ARG A 58 -0.38 -13.05 6.34
CA ARG A 58 0.14 -11.87 7.05
C ARG A 58 -0.58 -10.60 6.62
N HIS A 59 -0.76 -10.39 5.32
CA HIS A 59 -1.46 -9.22 4.79
C HIS A 59 -2.96 -9.24 5.13
N GLN A 60 -3.61 -10.40 5.18
CA GLN A 60 -4.97 -10.53 5.73
C GLN A 60 -5.05 -10.09 7.19
N ALA A 61 -4.06 -10.46 8.01
CA ALA A 61 -3.98 -10.02 9.40
C ALA A 61 -3.71 -8.51 9.52
N ILE A 62 -2.89 -7.93 8.61
CA ILE A 62 -2.66 -6.49 8.53
C ILE A 62 -3.96 -5.75 8.21
N VAL A 63 -4.75 -6.21 7.23
CA VAL A 63 -6.06 -5.64 6.90
C VAL A 63 -7.00 -5.68 8.10
N ALA A 64 -7.08 -6.83 8.79
CA ALA A 64 -7.90 -6.95 10.00
C ALA A 64 -7.45 -5.95 11.09
N ARG A 65 -6.14 -5.76 11.26
CA ARG A 65 -5.58 -4.77 12.20
C ARG A 65 -5.89 -3.34 11.79
N LEU A 66 -5.76 -3.00 10.51
CA LEU A 66 -6.09 -1.67 9.98
C LEU A 66 -7.58 -1.34 10.19
N ARG A 67 -8.49 -2.30 9.96
CA ARG A 67 -9.92 -2.12 10.21
C ARG A 67 -10.22 -1.83 11.69
N LEU A 68 -9.53 -2.51 12.62
CA LEU A 68 -9.63 -2.20 14.05
C LEU A 68 -9.11 -0.80 14.37
N MET A 69 -7.94 -0.43 13.83
CA MET A 69 -7.37 0.91 14.01
C MET A 69 -8.26 2.00 13.43
N HIS A 70 -8.94 1.73 12.31
CA HIS A 70 -9.91 2.66 11.72
C HIS A 70 -11.09 2.89 12.65
N ALA A 71 -11.68 1.83 13.19
CA ALA A 71 -12.78 1.94 14.15
C ALA A 71 -12.36 2.72 15.42
N GLU A 72 -11.14 2.47 15.93
CA GLU A 72 -10.57 3.22 17.04
C GLU A 72 -10.35 4.72 16.69
N ALA A 73 -9.84 5.02 15.49
CA ALA A 73 -9.61 6.38 15.03
C ALA A 73 -10.93 7.16 14.85
N VAL A 74 -11.93 6.55 14.22
CA VAL A 74 -13.27 7.15 14.06
C VAL A 74 -13.91 7.40 15.43
N ALA A 75 -13.84 6.43 16.34
CA ALA A 75 -14.37 6.62 17.70
C ALA A 75 -13.66 7.76 18.45
N ALA A 76 -12.35 7.93 18.26
CA ALA A 76 -11.58 9.03 18.84
C ALA A 76 -11.93 10.39 18.21
N GLU A 77 -12.20 10.44 16.90
CA GLU A 77 -12.65 11.63 16.18
C GLU A 77 -14.08 12.05 16.58
N GLN A 78 -14.89 11.10 17.05
CA GLN A 78 -16.26 11.33 17.53
C GLN A 78 -16.37 11.71 19.02
N VAL A 79 -15.27 11.70 19.79
CA VAL A 79 -15.30 12.15 21.20
C VAL A 79 -15.54 13.67 21.21
N PRO A 80 -16.70 14.14 21.72
CA PRO A 80 -17.00 15.57 21.73
C PRO A 80 -15.97 16.29 22.60
N SER A 81 -15.47 17.42 22.13
CA SER A 81 -14.72 18.30 23.02
C SER A 81 -15.68 18.93 24.04
N PRO A 82 -15.20 19.40 25.21
CA PRO A 82 -16.03 20.19 26.13
C PRO A 82 -16.66 21.43 25.47
N HIS A 83 -16.08 21.89 24.35
CA HIS A 83 -16.64 22.97 23.54
C HIS A 83 -17.83 22.50 22.68
N ASP A 84 -17.77 21.29 22.13
CA ASP A 84 -18.86 20.68 21.37
C ASP A 84 -20.04 20.30 22.28
N GLU A 85 -19.77 19.84 23.50
CA GLU A 85 -20.80 19.64 24.53
C GLU A 85 -21.46 20.98 24.90
N ALA A 86 -20.68 22.06 25.04
CA ALA A 86 -21.22 23.40 25.32
C ALA A 86 -22.07 23.94 24.16
N LEU A 87 -21.68 23.68 22.90
CA LEU A 87 -22.46 24.04 21.71
C LEU A 87 -23.72 23.19 21.55
N ALA A 88 -23.68 21.90 21.92
CA ALA A 88 -24.83 21.01 21.93
C ALA A 88 -25.89 21.46 22.95
N VAL A 89 -25.45 21.87 24.16
CA VAL A 89 -26.33 22.45 25.20
C VAL A 89 -27.00 23.74 24.73
N LEU A 90 -26.35 24.51 23.85
CA LEU A 90 -26.90 25.72 23.24
C LEU A 90 -27.79 25.45 22.00
N GLY A 91 -27.97 24.18 21.61
CA GLY A 91 -28.78 23.80 20.44
C GLY A 91 -28.14 24.19 19.09
N LEU A 92 -26.82 24.40 19.06
CA LEU A 92 -26.08 24.89 17.89
C LEU A 92 -25.32 23.81 17.11
N THR A 93 -25.47 22.53 17.47
CA THR A 93 -24.88 21.41 16.73
C THR A 93 -25.73 21.07 15.51
N GLY A 94 -25.18 21.30 14.30
CA GLY A 94 -25.74 20.80 13.04
C GLY A 94 -25.75 19.27 12.97
N PRO A 95 -26.51 18.67 12.03
CA PRO A 95 -26.70 17.23 11.94
C PRO A 95 -25.34 16.51 11.86
N GLY A 96 -25.11 15.61 12.81
CA GLY A 96 -23.88 14.84 12.94
C GLY A 96 -23.58 14.13 11.62
N HIS A 97 -22.36 14.34 11.12
CA HIS A 97 -21.86 13.52 10.03
C HIS A 97 -21.65 12.10 10.57
N ASP A 98 -22.57 11.21 10.22
CA ASP A 98 -22.23 9.81 10.09
C ASP A 98 -21.03 9.75 9.14
N ALA A 99 -19.85 9.47 9.69
CA ALA A 99 -18.64 9.23 8.91
C ALA A 99 -18.81 7.87 8.23
N ASP A 100 -19.62 7.86 7.19
CA ASP A 100 -19.85 6.72 6.34
C ASP A 100 -18.54 6.40 5.62
N LEU A 101 -18.14 5.13 5.62
CA LEU A 101 -16.92 4.61 4.97
C LEU A 101 -16.90 4.83 3.44
N THR A 102 -17.94 5.45 2.90
CA THR A 102 -18.33 5.44 1.50
C THR A 102 -17.82 6.66 0.71
N ASP A 103 -17.34 7.72 1.36
CA ASP A 103 -16.94 8.96 0.67
C ASP A 103 -15.43 9.29 0.78
N VAL A 104 -14.60 8.26 1.02
CA VAL A 104 -13.14 8.42 0.83
C VAL A 104 -12.82 8.15 -0.64
N ALA A 105 -12.35 9.19 -1.33
CA ALA A 105 -11.88 9.07 -2.70
C ALA A 105 -10.88 7.90 -2.81
N THR A 106 -11.18 6.92 -3.66
CA THR A 106 -10.31 5.76 -3.92
C THR A 106 -8.89 6.23 -4.17
N SER A 107 -7.93 5.59 -3.49
CA SER A 107 -6.52 5.93 -3.58
C SER A 107 -6.06 5.90 -5.04
N GLU A 108 -5.17 6.82 -5.42
CA GLU A 108 -4.67 6.89 -6.80
C GLU A 108 -4.06 5.55 -7.29
N PRO A 109 -3.27 4.81 -6.47
CA PRO A 109 -2.75 3.50 -6.86
C PRO A 109 -3.85 2.50 -7.16
N VAL A 110 -4.92 2.47 -6.36
CA VAL A 110 -6.04 1.55 -6.57
C VAL A 110 -6.87 1.94 -7.77
N ARG A 111 -7.08 3.24 -8.00
CA ARG A 111 -7.76 3.73 -9.20
C ARG A 111 -6.99 3.33 -10.47
N ALA A 112 -5.68 3.55 -10.47
CA ALA A 112 -4.81 3.16 -11.57
C ALA A 112 -4.78 1.64 -11.79
N TYR A 113 -4.73 0.86 -10.70
CA TYR A 113 -4.80 -0.60 -10.74
C TYR A 113 -6.12 -1.09 -11.37
N ARG A 114 -7.26 -0.63 -10.85
CA ARG A 114 -8.59 -1.01 -11.37
C ARG A 114 -8.73 -0.63 -12.84
N ALA A 115 -8.27 0.55 -13.23
CA ALA A 115 -8.28 0.98 -14.63
C ALA A 115 -7.39 0.08 -15.53
N ALA A 116 -6.25 -0.39 -15.02
CA ALA A 116 -5.36 -1.28 -15.76
C ALA A 116 -5.95 -2.69 -15.93
N VAL A 117 -6.59 -3.24 -14.88
CA VAL A 117 -7.24 -4.56 -14.90
C VAL A 117 -8.53 -4.57 -15.72
N SER A 118 -9.32 -3.49 -15.69
CA SER A 118 -10.58 -3.39 -16.42
C SER A 118 -10.43 -3.03 -17.91
N ARG A 119 -9.21 -2.91 -18.44
CA ARG A 119 -9.02 -2.65 -19.87
C ARG A 119 -9.47 -3.88 -20.67
N PRO A 120 -10.40 -3.71 -21.63
CA PRO A 120 -10.81 -4.81 -22.49
C PRO A 120 -9.64 -5.18 -23.40
N ASP A 121 -9.03 -6.32 -23.13
CA ASP A 121 -8.01 -6.92 -23.98
C ASP A 121 -8.28 -8.41 -24.16
N HIS A 122 -7.67 -9.03 -25.17
CA HIS A 122 -7.92 -10.42 -25.55
C HIS A 122 -7.06 -11.45 -24.80
N ASP A 123 -6.22 -11.03 -23.85
CA ASP A 123 -5.37 -11.93 -23.05
C ASP A 123 -5.88 -12.08 -21.62
N ASP A 124 -6.37 -13.27 -21.30
CA ASP A 124 -6.87 -13.66 -19.99
C ASP A 124 -5.79 -13.56 -18.88
N ARG A 125 -4.50 -13.52 -19.23
CA ARG A 125 -3.38 -13.45 -18.26
C ARG A 125 -3.02 -12.03 -17.85
N ARG A 126 -3.51 -11.03 -18.58
CA ARG A 126 -3.18 -9.62 -18.36
C ARG A 126 -3.56 -9.13 -16.95
N PRO A 127 -4.76 -9.44 -16.40
CA PRO A 127 -5.12 -9.05 -15.04
C PRO A 127 -4.12 -9.53 -13.98
N THR A 128 -3.68 -10.78 -14.10
CA THR A 128 -2.72 -11.40 -13.18
C THR A 128 -1.35 -10.72 -13.28
N LEU A 129 -0.87 -10.43 -14.50
CA LEU A 129 0.39 -9.72 -14.71
C LEU A 129 0.37 -8.30 -14.11
N VAL A 130 -0.74 -7.59 -14.29
CA VAL A 130 -0.98 -6.26 -13.69
C VAL A 130 -0.95 -6.35 -12.16
N ALA A 131 -1.63 -7.33 -11.57
CA ALA A 131 -1.66 -7.52 -10.11
C ALA A 131 -0.26 -7.73 -9.53
N VAL A 132 0.56 -8.57 -10.17
CA VAL A 132 1.95 -8.79 -9.73
C VAL A 132 2.80 -7.53 -9.91
N ALA A 133 2.64 -6.77 -11.00
CA ALA A 133 3.39 -5.53 -11.22
C ALA A 133 3.07 -4.46 -10.17
N TYR A 134 1.79 -4.32 -9.80
CA TYR A 134 1.36 -3.41 -8.74
C TYR A 134 1.82 -3.87 -7.36
N LEU A 135 1.85 -5.18 -7.09
CA LEU A 135 2.44 -5.74 -5.87
C LEU A 135 3.92 -5.39 -5.74
N VAL A 136 4.70 -5.49 -6.83
CA VAL A 136 6.12 -5.09 -6.84
C VAL A 136 6.27 -3.63 -6.42
N ALA A 137 5.50 -2.72 -6.99
CA ALA A 137 5.54 -1.31 -6.59
C ALA A 137 5.09 -1.11 -5.13
N ALA A 138 4.03 -1.79 -4.70
CA ALA A 138 3.47 -1.70 -3.35
C ALA A 138 4.47 -2.14 -2.27
N ALA A 139 5.24 -3.20 -2.49
CA ALA A 139 6.27 -3.68 -1.57
C ALA A 139 7.37 -2.61 -1.29
N HIS A 140 7.54 -1.66 -2.21
CA HIS A 140 8.46 -0.53 -2.08
C HIS A 140 7.76 0.80 -1.74
N ALA A 141 6.45 0.77 -1.49
CA ALA A 141 5.65 1.93 -1.13
C ALA A 141 4.95 1.81 0.22
N LEU A 142 4.72 0.60 0.74
CA LEU A 142 4.02 0.39 2.00
C LEU A 142 4.98 0.19 3.17
N THR A 143 4.64 0.79 4.30
CA THR A 143 5.29 0.57 5.59
C THR A 143 4.37 -0.23 6.51
N ASP A 144 4.93 -0.87 7.53
CA ASP A 144 4.11 -1.54 8.53
C ASP A 144 3.24 -0.52 9.29
N PRO A 145 1.90 -0.62 9.22
CA PRO A 145 1.00 0.35 9.84
C PRO A 145 1.10 0.38 11.37
N THR A 146 1.59 -0.70 11.99
CA THR A 146 1.83 -0.76 13.45
C THR A 146 3.06 0.03 13.89
N ASN A 147 3.98 0.33 12.96
CA ASN A 147 5.24 1.03 13.22
C ASN A 147 5.19 2.52 12.82
N CYS A 148 4.12 2.98 12.15
CA CYS A 148 4.00 4.37 11.71
C CYS A 148 3.95 5.38 12.88
N GLY A 149 3.35 5.02 14.02
CA GLY A 149 3.23 5.90 15.19
C GLY A 149 4.47 5.97 16.09
N THR A 150 5.47 5.12 15.86
CA THR A 150 6.76 5.11 16.58
C THR A 150 7.91 5.74 15.80
N ALA A 151 7.66 6.11 14.54
CA ALA A 151 8.64 6.70 13.65
C ALA A 151 8.89 8.17 14.01
N SER A 152 10.06 8.47 14.57
CA SER A 152 10.49 9.84 14.84
C SER A 152 11.35 10.37 13.68
N PRO A 153 10.94 11.45 12.99
CA PRO A 153 11.77 12.12 11.99
C PRO A 153 13.09 12.65 12.59
N ALA A 154 13.07 13.02 13.88
CA ALA A 154 14.25 13.51 14.59
C ALA A 154 15.30 12.42 14.84
N LEU A 155 14.92 11.15 14.71
CA LEU A 155 15.81 10.01 14.89
C LEU A 155 16.11 9.29 13.56
N ASN A 156 15.59 9.77 12.41
CA ASN A 156 15.61 9.06 11.12
C ASN A 156 15.12 7.59 11.22
N LEU A 157 14.38 7.26 12.28
CA LEU A 157 13.75 5.96 12.46
C LEU A 157 12.51 5.95 11.59
N MET A 158 12.73 5.81 10.29
CA MET A 158 11.65 5.45 9.39
C MET A 158 11.15 4.07 9.81
N PRO A 159 9.81 3.85 9.84
CA PRO A 159 9.32 2.51 10.07
C PRO A 159 9.95 1.65 8.98
N PRO A 160 10.63 0.55 9.34
CA PRO A 160 11.21 -0.29 8.33
C PRO A 160 10.10 -0.68 7.36
N PRO A 161 10.31 -0.59 6.04
CA PRO A 161 9.42 -1.26 5.10
C PRO A 161 9.32 -2.73 5.52
N LEU A 162 8.29 -3.44 5.06
CA LEU A 162 8.20 -4.88 5.24
C LEU A 162 9.38 -5.55 4.52
N HIS A 163 10.57 -5.55 5.15
CA HIS A 163 11.84 -5.99 4.56
C HIS A 163 11.73 -7.43 4.11
N ARG A 164 10.94 -8.22 4.85
CA ARG A 164 10.60 -9.59 4.52
C ARG A 164 9.82 -9.69 3.20
N ASP A 165 8.79 -8.87 3.02
CA ASP A 165 7.98 -8.88 1.80
C ASP A 165 8.77 -8.31 0.62
N ARG A 166 9.64 -7.32 0.85
CA ARG A 166 10.58 -6.84 -0.17
C ARG A 166 11.52 -7.94 -0.67
N ALA A 167 12.14 -8.70 0.24
CA ALA A 167 13.03 -9.79 -0.14
C ALA A 167 12.30 -10.88 -0.94
N LEU A 168 11.10 -11.26 -0.50
CA LEU A 168 10.24 -12.22 -1.20
C LEU A 168 9.87 -11.71 -2.59
N VAL A 169 9.36 -10.47 -2.69
CA VAL A 169 8.94 -9.85 -3.94
C VAL A 169 10.12 -9.64 -4.90
N GLU A 170 11.31 -9.32 -4.40
CA GLU A 170 12.55 -9.26 -5.21
C GLU A 170 12.95 -10.64 -5.77
N GLN A 171 12.67 -11.72 -5.03
CA GLN A 171 12.91 -13.08 -5.51
C GLN A 171 11.85 -13.52 -6.54
N VAL A 172 10.58 -13.22 -6.29
CA VAL A 172 9.50 -13.42 -7.26
C VAL A 172 9.78 -12.64 -8.55
N LEU A 173 10.20 -11.38 -8.44
CA LEU A 173 10.56 -10.56 -9.59
C LEU A 173 11.64 -11.22 -10.45
N ARG A 174 12.68 -11.79 -9.84
CA ARG A 174 13.71 -12.57 -10.56
C ARG A 174 13.12 -13.78 -11.30
N CYS A 175 12.21 -14.52 -10.65
CA CYS A 175 11.53 -15.66 -11.26
C CYS A 175 10.67 -15.25 -12.47
N VAL A 176 9.86 -14.20 -12.31
CA VAL A 176 8.99 -13.67 -13.37
C VAL A 176 9.82 -13.25 -14.57
N VAL A 177 10.88 -12.46 -14.35
CA VAL A 177 11.74 -11.98 -15.43
C VAL A 177 12.46 -13.14 -16.12
N ALA A 178 12.97 -14.11 -15.38
CA ALA A 178 13.65 -15.27 -15.95
C ALA A 178 12.72 -16.16 -16.79
N LYS A 179 11.44 -16.24 -16.43
CA LYS A 179 10.43 -17.05 -17.11
C LYS A 179 9.78 -16.34 -18.30
N ALA A 180 9.61 -15.02 -18.22
CA ALA A 180 8.93 -14.21 -19.22
C ALA A 180 9.71 -14.13 -20.55
N ASP A 181 8.98 -14.24 -21.65
CA ASP A 181 9.50 -13.89 -22.97
C ASP A 181 9.71 -12.36 -23.09
N PRO A 182 10.36 -11.86 -24.16
CA PRO A 182 10.63 -10.43 -24.30
C PRO A 182 9.38 -9.55 -24.32
N ALA A 183 8.25 -10.04 -24.85
CA ALA A 183 7.02 -9.25 -24.94
C ALA A 183 6.34 -9.13 -23.58
N ALA A 184 6.18 -10.25 -22.86
CA ALA A 184 5.65 -10.27 -21.51
C ALA A 184 6.53 -9.47 -20.54
N ARG A 185 7.86 -9.48 -20.73
CA ARG A 185 8.78 -8.66 -19.92
C ARG A 185 8.60 -7.16 -20.17
N ALA A 186 8.41 -6.75 -21.43
CA ALA A 186 8.13 -5.36 -21.77
C ALA A 186 6.81 -4.89 -21.15
N GLU A 187 5.74 -5.67 -21.31
CA GLU A 187 4.43 -5.36 -20.74
C GLU A 187 4.47 -5.28 -19.20
N PHE A 188 5.14 -6.24 -18.55
CA PHE A 188 5.33 -6.22 -17.11
C PHE A 188 6.08 -4.97 -16.64
N THR A 189 7.09 -4.55 -17.40
CA THR A 189 7.86 -3.33 -17.13
C THR A 189 6.98 -2.08 -17.24
N ASP A 190 6.16 -1.98 -18.28
CA ASP A 190 5.23 -0.87 -18.47
C ASP A 190 4.23 -0.77 -17.31
N HIS A 191 3.74 -1.90 -16.82
CA HIS A 191 2.85 -1.95 -15.66
C HIS A 191 3.55 -1.55 -14.36
N ILE A 192 4.82 -1.93 -14.15
CA ILE A 192 5.61 -1.45 -13.01
C ILE A 192 5.81 0.07 -13.09
N ILE A 193 6.11 0.61 -14.27
CA ILE A 193 6.27 2.06 -14.48
C ILE A 193 4.96 2.79 -14.15
N ALA A 194 3.83 2.31 -14.66
CA ALA A 194 2.52 2.88 -14.39
C ALA A 194 2.17 2.83 -12.90
N ALA A 195 2.38 1.69 -12.24
CA ALA A 195 2.18 1.54 -10.80
C ALA A 195 3.07 2.51 -10.01
N SER A 196 4.35 2.63 -10.39
CA SER A 196 5.30 3.55 -9.75
C SER A 196 4.85 5.01 -9.82
N ALA A 197 4.27 5.43 -10.94
CA ALA A 197 3.73 6.78 -11.11
C ALA A 197 2.51 7.02 -10.20
N ALA A 198 1.61 6.04 -10.09
CA ALA A 198 0.44 6.15 -9.23
C ALA A 198 0.84 6.22 -7.73
N PHE A 199 1.80 5.40 -7.29
CA PHE A 199 2.33 5.46 -5.92
C PHE A 199 3.11 6.75 -5.63
N ALA A 200 3.80 7.32 -6.62
CA ALA A 200 4.45 8.63 -6.48
C ALA A 200 3.42 9.74 -6.24
N GLN A 201 2.31 9.72 -6.98
CA GLN A 201 1.24 10.72 -6.87
C GLN A 201 0.47 10.65 -5.55
N ALA A 202 0.22 9.44 -5.03
CA ALA A 202 -0.45 9.22 -3.75
C ALA A 202 0.29 9.86 -2.57
N GLY A 203 1.62 9.96 -2.66
CA GLY A 203 2.48 10.51 -1.61
C GLY A 203 2.44 12.03 -1.44
N HIS A 204 1.56 12.77 -2.14
CA HIS A 204 1.50 14.24 -2.11
C HIS A 204 0.36 14.83 -1.23
N GLY A 205 -0.38 14.00 -0.48
CA GLY A 205 -1.40 14.44 0.49
C GLY A 205 -0.87 15.13 1.76
N SER A 206 -1.76 15.81 2.48
CA SER A 206 -1.44 16.86 3.48
C SER A 206 -0.78 16.42 4.80
N ASP A 207 -0.59 15.14 5.09
CA ASP A 207 0.27 14.74 6.21
C ASP A 207 1.08 13.45 5.95
N ARG A 208 2.16 13.62 5.19
CA ARG A 208 3.20 12.60 4.93
C ARG A 208 3.82 11.97 6.16
N ARG A 209 3.52 12.40 7.40
CA ARG A 209 4.06 11.79 8.62
C ARG A 209 3.19 10.66 9.13
N LEU A 210 1.90 10.68 8.77
CA LEU A 210 0.86 9.78 9.24
C LEU A 210 0.23 8.96 8.12
N SER A 211 0.86 8.89 6.94
CA SER A 211 0.45 7.95 5.89
C SER A 211 1.23 6.64 6.01
N VAL A 212 0.61 5.52 5.66
CA VAL A 212 1.28 4.21 5.51
C VAL A 212 2.09 4.16 4.20
N LEU A 213 1.78 5.04 3.25
CA LEU A 213 2.47 5.18 1.98
C LEU A 213 3.75 5.99 2.11
N ARG A 214 4.88 5.31 1.93
CA ARG A 214 6.23 5.85 1.83
C ARG A 214 6.89 5.28 0.59
N TYR A 215 6.49 5.81 -0.55
CA TYR A 215 7.08 5.43 -1.83
C TYR A 215 8.59 5.71 -1.87
N ASN A 216 9.37 4.65 -2.08
CA ASN A 216 10.82 4.71 -2.21
C ASN A 216 11.24 4.34 -3.64
N PRO A 217 11.38 5.34 -4.54
CA PRO A 217 11.71 5.08 -5.95
C PRO A 217 13.11 4.49 -6.13
N HIS A 218 14.06 4.81 -5.24
CA HIS A 218 15.42 4.26 -5.32
C HIS A 218 15.45 2.76 -5.00
N SER A 219 14.68 2.33 -4.00
CA SER A 219 14.50 0.93 -3.65
C SER A 219 13.87 0.14 -4.79
N LEU A 220 12.78 0.65 -5.37
CA LEU A 220 12.11 0.01 -6.49
C LEU A 220 13.04 -0.12 -7.71
N ARG A 221 13.75 0.96 -8.10
CA ARG A 221 14.75 0.90 -9.19
C ARG A 221 15.81 -0.16 -8.94
N THR A 222 16.29 -0.27 -7.70
CA THR A 222 17.32 -1.25 -7.35
C THR A 222 16.78 -2.68 -7.45
N ALA A 223 15.57 -2.92 -6.95
CA ALA A 223 14.89 -4.21 -7.10
C ALA A 223 14.66 -4.58 -8.57
N CYS A 224 14.17 -3.67 -9.41
CA CYS A 224 13.99 -3.88 -10.84
C CYS A 224 15.30 -4.26 -11.56
N ARG A 225 16.39 -3.56 -11.25
CA ARG A 225 17.72 -3.86 -11.80
C ARG A 225 18.22 -5.24 -11.36
N SER A 226 18.16 -5.53 -10.06
CA SER A 226 18.54 -6.84 -9.50
C SER A 226 17.64 -7.97 -10.00
N GLY A 227 16.39 -7.65 -10.35
CA GLY A 227 15.42 -8.54 -10.97
C GLY A 227 15.70 -8.88 -12.44
N GLY A 228 16.56 -8.11 -13.12
CA GLY A 228 16.91 -8.30 -14.52
C GLY A 228 16.09 -7.46 -15.52
N LEU A 229 15.38 -6.42 -15.07
CA LEU A 229 14.62 -5.51 -15.94
C LEU A 229 15.45 -4.37 -16.57
N GLY A 230 16.78 -4.38 -16.44
CA GLY A 230 17.68 -3.41 -17.08
C GLY A 230 17.66 -1.99 -16.48
N GLU A 231 18.68 -1.18 -16.77
CA GLU A 231 18.80 0.22 -16.31
C GLU A 231 18.05 1.23 -17.19
N VAL A 232 17.88 0.91 -18.47
CA VAL A 232 17.33 1.84 -19.48
C VAL A 232 15.81 1.70 -19.63
N ASP A 233 15.28 0.50 -19.34
CA ASP A 233 13.88 0.18 -19.62
C ASP A 233 12.93 0.63 -18.51
N VAL A 234 13.39 0.73 -17.27
CA VAL A 234 12.50 1.03 -16.12
C VAL A 234 12.57 2.50 -15.70
N ARG A 235 11.76 3.35 -16.35
CA ARG A 235 11.57 4.76 -15.97
C ARG A 235 10.68 4.92 -14.74
N ILE A 236 11.19 4.52 -13.58
CA ILE A 236 10.50 4.65 -12.29
C ILE A 236 10.32 6.12 -11.92
N ALA A 237 9.08 6.54 -11.65
CA ALA A 237 8.74 7.89 -11.21
C ALA A 237 9.45 8.23 -9.89
N GLY A 238 9.91 9.48 -9.73
CA GLY A 238 10.71 9.96 -8.60
C GLY A 238 10.07 11.14 -7.89
#